data_AF-A0A1M6R9A1-F1
#
_entry.id   AF-A0A1M6R9A1-F1
#
_cell.length_a   1.000
_cell.length_b   1.000
_cell.length_c   1.000
_cell.angle_alpha   90.00
_cell.angle_beta   90.00
_cell.angle_gamma   90.00
#
_symmetry.space_group_name_H-M   'P 1'
#
loop_
_entity.id
_entity.type
_entity.pdbx_description
1 polymer ?
#
loop_
_entity_poly.entity_id
_entity_poly.type
_entity_poly.pdbx_seq_one_letter_code
_entity_poly.pdbx_strand_id
1 'polypeptide(L)'
;MKSTTYNTLKNILIGALIVINLGCVWFIFQDHRKMQDAPRDRQKGRFEAKLKKDIGLDDAQVKAFMEMKKKHMQEMHIKMSRVQDLRKKMFDGLDNPNFNIDAQTDSIAQSQKELDMMVFAHFRELKTICRPDQYEAFDKAMERIQARINKKKF
;
A
#
# COMPACT_ATOMS: atom_id res chain seq x y z
N MET A 1 -43.62 -41.85 -17.54
CA MET A 1 -42.39 -42.26 -16.80
C MET A 1 -41.15 -41.40 -17.08
N LYS A 2 -41.26 -40.17 -17.65
CA LYS A 2 -40.10 -39.29 -17.95
C LYS A 2 -39.90 -38.13 -16.96
N SER A 3 -40.94 -37.75 -16.20
CA SER A 3 -40.92 -36.60 -15.30
C SER A 3 -40.08 -36.82 -14.03
N THR A 4 -40.10 -38.05 -13.48
CA THR A 4 -39.35 -38.40 -12.26
C THR A 4 -37.84 -38.33 -12.48
N THR A 5 -37.34 -38.86 -13.60
CA THR A 5 -35.90 -38.82 -13.95
C THR A 5 -35.39 -37.39 -14.13
N TYR A 6 -36.19 -36.50 -14.71
CA TYR A 6 -35.83 -35.09 -14.90
C TYR A 6 -35.71 -34.35 -13.55
N ASN A 7 -36.65 -34.57 -12.64
CA ASN A 7 -36.62 -33.95 -11.31
C ASN A 7 -35.44 -34.48 -10.48
N THR A 8 -35.13 -35.78 -10.57
CA THR A 8 -33.95 -36.36 -9.94
C THR A 8 -32.66 -35.79 -10.52
N LEU A 9 -32.55 -35.65 -11.85
CA LEU A 9 -31.38 -35.05 -12.51
C LEU A 9 -31.20 -33.57 -12.15
N LYS A 10 -32.29 -32.79 -12.10
CA LYS A 10 -32.29 -31.38 -11.69
C LYS A 10 -31.82 -31.24 -10.24
N ASN A 11 -32.29 -32.09 -9.33
CA ASN A 11 -31.90 -32.06 -7.93
C ASN A 11 -30.41 -32.43 -7.75
N ILE A 12 -29.89 -33.38 -8.55
CA ILE A 12 -28.46 -33.72 -8.56
C ILE A 12 -27.62 -32.53 -9.07
N LEU A 13 -28.06 -31.87 -10.14
CA LEU A 13 -27.35 -30.72 -10.71
C LEU A 13 -27.31 -29.54 -9.72
N ILE A 14 -28.42 -29.25 -9.05
CA ILE A 14 -28.50 -28.22 -8.00
C ILE A 14 -27.60 -28.59 -6.82
N GLY A 15 -27.64 -29.85 -6.38
CA GLY A 15 -26.77 -30.34 -5.30
C GLY A 15 -25.29 -30.21 -5.63
N ALA A 16 -24.88 -30.59 -6.84
CA ALA A 16 -23.51 -30.45 -7.31
C ALA A 16 -23.06 -28.98 -7.35
N LEU A 17 -23.94 -28.08 -7.83
CA LEU A 17 -23.64 -26.65 -7.88
C LEU A 17 -23.43 -26.06 -6.47
N ILE A 18 -24.24 -26.47 -5.50
CA ILE A 18 -24.10 -26.04 -4.10
C ILE A 18 -22.77 -26.52 -3.52
N VAL A 19 -22.40 -27.78 -3.72
CA VAL A 19 -21.14 -28.34 -3.21
C VAL A 19 -19.91 -27.64 -3.81
N ILE A 20 -19.92 -27.36 -5.12
CA ILE A 20 -18.83 -26.63 -5.78
C ILE A 20 -18.71 -25.21 -5.23
N ASN A 21 -19.83 -24.49 -5.08
CA ASN A 21 -19.82 -23.12 -4.53
C ASN A 21 -19.33 -23.10 -3.06
N LEU A 22 -19.79 -24.04 -2.23
CA LEU A 22 -19.32 -24.18 -0.85
C LEU A 22 -17.83 -24.55 -0.78
N GLY A 23 -17.35 -25.39 -1.68
CA GLY A 23 -15.93 -25.72 -1.82
C GLY A 23 -15.08 -24.51 -2.20
N CYS A 24 -15.54 -23.69 -3.15
CA CYS A 24 -14.87 -22.43 -3.51
C CYS A 24 -14.84 -21.45 -2.35
N VAL A 25 -15.95 -21.25 -1.64
CA VAL A 25 -16.01 -20.38 -0.46
C VAL A 25 -15.07 -20.90 0.63
N TRP A 26 -15.07 -22.20 0.92
CA TRP A 26 -14.18 -22.81 1.90
C TRP A 26 -12.70 -22.67 1.53
N PHE A 27 -12.35 -22.88 0.25
CA PHE A 27 -10.99 -22.70 -0.25
C PHE A 27 -10.52 -21.24 -0.14
N ILE A 28 -11.37 -20.28 -0.53
CA ILE A 28 -11.10 -18.84 -0.40
C ILE A 28 -10.95 -18.44 1.07
N PHE A 29 -11.81 -18.95 1.96
CA PHE A 29 -11.68 -18.70 3.40
C PHE A 29 -10.42 -19.35 4.01
N GLN A 30 -9.98 -20.51 3.50
CA GLN A 30 -8.74 -21.14 3.95
C GLN A 30 -7.49 -20.38 3.47
N ASP A 31 -7.53 -19.79 2.28
CA ASP A 31 -6.46 -18.95 1.74
C ASP A 31 -6.38 -17.58 2.46
N HIS A 32 -7.53 -16.96 2.76
CA HIS A 32 -7.58 -15.72 3.55
C HIS A 32 -7.06 -15.87 4.99
N ARG A 33 -7.18 -17.05 5.61
CA ARG A 33 -6.55 -17.33 6.91
C ARG A 33 -5.03 -17.40 6.84
N LYS A 34 -4.44 -17.73 5.68
CA LYS A 34 -2.97 -17.70 5.48
C LYS A 34 -2.44 -16.32 5.13
N MET A 35 -3.29 -15.41 4.66
CA MET A 35 -2.88 -14.05 4.27
C MET A 35 -2.96 -13.01 5.40
N GLN A 36 -3.75 -13.25 6.47
CA GLN A 36 -3.81 -12.33 7.62
C GLN A 36 -2.59 -12.40 8.54
N ASP A 37 -1.82 -13.49 8.48
CA ASP A 37 -0.60 -13.71 9.28
C ASP A 37 0.68 -13.61 8.46
N ALA A 38 0.73 -12.77 7.42
CA ALA A 38 2.03 -12.32 6.93
C ALA A 38 2.64 -11.42 8.02
N PRO A 39 3.70 -11.84 8.74
CA PRO A 39 4.24 -11.01 9.81
C PRO A 39 4.70 -9.71 9.17
N ARG A 40 4.25 -8.56 9.68
CA ARG A 40 4.82 -7.24 9.36
C ARG A 40 6.36 -7.25 9.41
N ASP A 41 6.92 -8.18 10.19
CA ASP A 41 8.34 -8.48 10.30
C ASP A 41 9.01 -8.99 9.02
N ARG A 42 8.34 -9.85 8.24
CA ARG A 42 8.91 -10.34 6.96
C ARG A 42 9.05 -9.22 5.94
N GLN A 43 8.17 -8.21 5.98
CA GLN A 43 8.23 -7.08 5.07
C GLN A 43 9.28 -6.05 5.51
N LYS A 44 9.43 -5.83 6.83
CA LYS A 44 10.54 -5.05 7.39
C LYS A 44 11.89 -5.65 7.01
N GLY A 45 12.09 -6.94 7.26
CA GLY A 45 13.35 -7.63 6.96
C GLY A 45 13.72 -7.59 5.47
N ARG A 46 12.75 -7.66 4.55
CA ARG A 46 13.02 -7.49 3.10
C ARG A 46 13.48 -6.09 2.72
N PHE A 47 12.97 -5.06 3.39
CA PHE A 47 13.38 -3.68 3.12
C PHE A 47 14.77 -3.41 3.71
N GLU A 48 15.05 -3.87 4.93
CA GLU A 48 16.38 -3.79 5.55
C GLU A 48 17.43 -4.53 4.70
N ALA A 49 17.13 -5.76 4.28
CA ALA A 49 18.00 -6.53 3.41
C ALA A 49 18.25 -5.85 2.07
N LYS A 50 17.26 -5.14 1.53
CA LYS A 50 17.44 -4.34 0.31
C LYS A 50 18.32 -3.11 0.54
N LEU A 51 18.15 -2.38 1.63
CA LEU A 51 19.01 -1.22 1.92
C LEU A 51 20.47 -1.64 2.12
N LYS A 52 20.71 -2.74 2.85
CA LYS A 52 22.05 -3.32 3.00
C LYS A 52 22.63 -3.76 1.65
N LYS A 53 21.82 -4.42 0.81
CA LYS A 53 22.27 -4.95 -0.49
C LYS A 53 22.47 -3.87 -1.55
N ASP A 54 21.56 -2.90 -1.63
CA ASP A 54 21.53 -1.91 -2.72
C ASP A 54 22.39 -0.68 -2.43
N ILE A 55 22.56 -0.29 -1.16
CA ILE A 55 23.30 0.90 -0.73
C ILE A 55 24.57 0.53 0.07
N GLY A 56 24.65 -0.70 0.60
CA GLY A 56 25.81 -1.13 1.40
C GLY A 56 25.77 -0.61 2.85
N LEU A 57 24.59 -0.28 3.36
CA LEU A 57 24.43 0.23 4.74
C LEU A 57 24.80 -0.84 5.77
N ASP A 58 25.46 -0.43 6.85
CA ASP A 58 25.77 -1.29 7.99
C ASP A 58 24.57 -1.44 8.96
N ASP A 59 24.71 -2.34 9.94
CA ASP A 59 23.65 -2.63 10.91
C ASP A 59 23.26 -1.41 11.77
N ALA A 60 24.21 -0.54 12.11
CA ALA A 60 23.97 0.66 12.89
C ALA A 60 23.22 1.72 12.08
N GLN A 61 23.63 1.93 10.82
CA GLN A 61 22.98 2.82 9.86
C GLN A 61 21.54 2.36 9.57
N VAL A 62 21.33 1.05 9.37
CA VAL A 62 19.98 0.49 9.13
C VAL A 62 19.08 0.66 10.35
N LYS A 63 19.62 0.44 11.56
CA LYS A 63 18.85 0.61 12.81
C LYS A 63 18.43 2.08 13.00
N ALA A 64 19.36 3.02 12.83
CA ALA A 64 19.07 4.45 12.90
C ALA A 64 18.01 4.86 11.86
N PHE A 65 18.15 4.36 10.63
CA PHE A 65 17.17 4.62 9.58
C PHE A 65 15.78 4.06 9.89
N MET A 66 15.69 2.86 10.45
CA MET A 66 14.40 2.26 10.78
C MET A 66 13.65 3.01 11.88
N GLU A 67 14.37 3.61 12.83
CA GLU A 67 13.79 4.46 13.85
C GLU A 67 13.24 5.76 13.25
N MET A 68 14.03 6.44 12.42
CA MET A 68 13.60 7.65 11.69
C MET A 68 12.39 7.35 10.79
N LYS A 69 12.42 6.23 10.06
CA LYS A 69 11.33 5.76 9.21
C LYS A 69 10.05 5.54 10.00
N LYS A 70 10.12 4.93 11.19
CA LYS A 70 8.92 4.65 12.00
C LYS A 70 8.21 5.94 12.37
N LYS A 71 8.96 6.98 12.77
CA LYS A 71 8.42 8.30 13.09
C LYS A 71 7.79 8.96 11.86
N HIS A 72 8.53 9.04 10.75
CA HIS A 72 8.04 9.61 9.50
C HIS A 72 6.78 8.90 8.96
N MET A 73 6.71 7.58 9.07
CA MET A 73 5.54 6.81 8.60
C MET A 73 4.27 7.11 9.41
N GLN A 74 4.38 7.36 10.71
CA GLN A 74 3.24 7.75 11.53
C GLN A 74 2.70 9.12 11.12
N GLU A 75 3.59 10.09 10.93
CA GLU A 75 3.23 11.45 10.51
C GLU A 75 2.63 11.47 9.10
N MET A 76 3.25 10.75 8.15
CA MET A 76 2.71 10.61 6.80
C MET A 76 1.35 9.93 6.76
N HIS A 77 1.10 8.93 7.62
CA HIS A 77 -0.19 8.23 7.65
C HIS A 77 -1.35 9.17 7.99
N ILE A 78 -1.14 10.07 8.95
CA ILE A 78 -2.14 11.08 9.34
C ILE A 78 -2.48 12.00 8.16
N LYS A 79 -1.46 12.50 7.45
CA LYS A 79 -1.65 13.38 6.28
C LYS A 79 -2.30 12.65 5.10
N MET A 80 -1.92 11.39 4.87
CA MET A 80 -2.53 10.57 3.83
C MET A 80 -4.01 10.30 4.12
N SER A 81 -4.37 10.02 5.38
CA SER A 81 -5.76 9.88 5.81
C SER A 81 -6.53 11.18 5.57
N ARG A 82 -5.95 12.33 5.93
CA ARG A 82 -6.55 13.64 5.67
C ARG A 82 -6.85 13.86 4.19
N VAL A 83 -5.93 13.50 3.29
CA VAL A 83 -6.16 13.59 1.84
C VAL A 83 -7.33 12.70 1.40
N GLN A 84 -7.43 11.48 1.93
CA GLN A 84 -8.55 10.58 1.64
C GLN A 84 -9.88 11.13 2.13
N ASP A 85 -9.92 11.65 3.37
CA ASP A 85 -11.12 12.26 3.95
C ASP A 85 -11.56 13.50 3.17
N LEU A 86 -10.60 14.34 2.75
CA LEU A 86 -10.89 15.50 1.93
C LEU A 86 -11.44 15.09 0.54
N ARG A 87 -10.88 14.05 -0.09
CA ARG A 87 -11.43 13.53 -1.35
C ARG A 87 -12.83 12.97 -1.16
N LYS A 88 -13.09 12.25 -0.07
CA LYS A 88 -14.42 11.72 0.25
C LYS A 88 -15.45 12.85 0.37
N LYS A 89 -15.14 13.89 1.15
CA LYS A 89 -15.99 15.08 1.30
C LYS A 89 -16.29 15.78 -0.03
N MET A 90 -15.40 15.68 -1.00
CA MET A 90 -15.62 16.21 -2.35
C MET A 90 -16.75 15.47 -3.07
N PHE A 91 -16.79 14.14 -2.96
CA PHE A 91 -17.86 13.32 -3.53
C PHE A 91 -19.16 13.46 -2.74
N ASP A 92 -19.10 13.56 -1.42
CA ASP A 92 -20.28 13.79 -0.57
C ASP A 92 -20.93 15.17 -0.86
N GLY A 93 -20.16 16.11 -1.40
CA GLY A 93 -20.61 17.46 -1.75
C GLY A 93 -21.24 17.61 -3.15
N LEU A 94 -21.31 16.56 -3.96
CA LEU A 94 -21.77 16.64 -5.36
C LEU A 94 -23.17 17.22 -5.51
N ASP A 95 -24.09 16.88 -4.61
CA ASP A 95 -25.48 17.33 -4.65
C ASP A 95 -25.70 18.66 -3.91
N ASN A 96 -24.64 19.28 -3.37
CA ASN A 96 -24.73 20.53 -2.62
C ASN A 96 -24.33 21.73 -3.51
N PRO A 97 -25.27 22.59 -3.91
CA PRO A 97 -24.99 23.73 -4.80
C PRO A 97 -24.11 24.81 -4.15
N ASN A 98 -23.98 24.82 -2.83
CA ASN A 98 -23.12 25.75 -2.09
C ASN A 98 -21.76 25.13 -1.73
N PHE A 99 -21.44 23.95 -2.28
CA PHE A 99 -20.16 23.31 -2.01
C PHE A 99 -19.00 24.09 -2.62
N ASN A 100 -18.06 24.51 -1.77
CA ASN A 100 -16.87 25.23 -2.22
C ASN A 100 -15.78 24.24 -2.64
N ILE A 101 -15.80 23.87 -3.93
CA ILE A 101 -14.84 22.95 -4.53
C ILE A 101 -13.40 23.49 -4.50
N ASP A 102 -13.22 24.79 -4.63
CA ASP A 102 -11.90 25.42 -4.67
C ASP A 102 -11.21 25.29 -3.31
N ALA A 103 -11.89 25.67 -2.23
CA ALA A 103 -11.35 25.55 -0.87
C ALA A 103 -11.04 24.09 -0.49
N GLN A 104 -11.85 23.15 -0.97
CA GLN A 104 -11.63 21.73 -0.75
C GLN A 104 -10.38 21.24 -1.50
N THR A 105 -10.21 21.67 -2.75
CA THR A 105 -9.08 21.30 -3.61
C THR A 105 -7.78 21.91 -3.10
N ASP A 106 -7.81 23.15 -2.63
CA ASP A 106 -6.68 23.81 -1.97
C ASP A 106 -6.22 23.05 -0.72
N SER A 107 -7.17 22.57 0.08
CA SER A 107 -6.87 21.75 1.26
C SER A 107 -6.20 20.42 0.90
N ILE A 108 -6.61 19.81 -0.21
CA ILE A 108 -5.98 18.59 -0.76
C ILE A 108 -4.57 18.92 -1.25
N ALA A 109 -4.40 20.00 -2.03
CA ALA A 109 -3.12 20.42 -2.56
C ALA A 109 -2.11 20.73 -1.45
N GLN A 110 -2.54 21.42 -0.38
CA GLN A 110 -1.70 21.68 0.78
C GLN A 110 -1.27 20.38 1.48
N SER A 111 -2.20 19.46 1.70
CA SER A 111 -1.89 18.17 2.35
C SER A 111 -0.95 17.32 1.48
N GLN A 112 -1.10 17.37 0.16
CA GLN A 112 -0.21 16.69 -0.79
C GLN A 112 1.19 17.31 -0.80
N LYS A 113 1.29 18.65 -0.78
CA LYS A 113 2.57 19.37 -0.68
C LYS A 113 3.34 18.95 0.58
N GLU A 114 2.65 18.88 1.72
CA GLU A 114 3.27 18.44 2.98
C GLU A 114 3.79 17.00 2.89
N LEU A 115 3.04 16.08 2.26
CA LEU A 115 3.50 14.72 2.02
C LEU A 115 4.76 14.69 1.15
N ASP A 116 4.80 15.46 0.06
CA ASP A 116 5.96 15.50 -0.83
C ASP A 116 7.20 16.06 -0.11
N MET A 117 7.02 17.07 0.75
CA MET A 117 8.07 17.61 1.62
C MET A 117 8.60 16.58 2.61
N MET A 118 7.72 15.79 3.25
CA MET A 118 8.13 14.72 4.18
C MET A 118 8.90 13.62 3.46
N VAL A 119 8.48 13.23 2.26
CA VAL A 119 9.19 12.22 1.45
C VAL A 119 10.60 12.71 1.09
N PHE A 120 10.73 13.97 0.67
CA PHE A 120 12.03 14.57 0.38
C PHE A 120 12.92 14.62 1.62
N ALA A 121 12.39 15.06 2.76
CA ALA A 121 13.11 15.09 4.03
C ALA A 121 13.62 13.69 4.43
N HIS A 122 12.78 12.66 4.29
CA HIS A 122 13.15 11.28 4.61
C HIS A 122 14.36 10.77 3.79
N PHE A 123 14.40 11.05 2.49
CA PHE A 123 15.54 10.66 1.65
C PHE A 123 16.78 11.51 1.93
N ARG A 124 16.60 12.78 2.28
CA ARG A 124 17.70 13.66 2.69
C ARG A 124 18.35 13.15 3.98
N GLU A 125 17.56 12.78 4.98
CA GLU A 125 18.04 12.16 6.22
C GLU A 125 18.78 10.85 5.94
N LEU A 126 18.25 10.00 5.05
CA LEU A 126 18.96 8.78 4.62
C LEU A 126 20.32 9.10 4.00
N LYS A 127 20.44 10.16 3.20
CA LYS A 127 21.73 10.58 2.64
C LYS A 127 22.72 11.04 3.71
N THR A 128 22.26 11.66 4.80
CA THR A 128 23.15 12.11 5.89
C THR A 128 23.78 10.99 6.69
N ILE A 129 23.14 9.81 6.75
CA ILE A 129 23.71 8.65 7.43
C ILE A 129 24.64 7.84 6.54
N CYS A 130 24.65 8.09 5.22
CA CYS A 130 25.55 7.44 4.28
C CYS A 130 26.97 8.00 4.37
N ARG A 131 27.96 7.11 4.24
CA ARG A 131 29.37 7.47 4.09
C ARG A 131 29.69 7.85 2.63
N PRO A 132 30.82 8.56 2.38
CA PRO A 132 31.18 8.98 1.03
C PRO A 132 31.28 7.85 0.00
N ASP A 133 31.72 6.66 0.41
CA ASP A 133 31.80 5.44 -0.41
C ASP A 133 30.42 4.89 -0.82
N GLN A 134 29.35 5.28 -0.11
CA GLN A 134 27.98 4.80 -0.33
C GLN A 134 27.15 5.74 -1.23
N TYR A 135 27.65 6.94 -1.56
CA TYR A 135 26.86 7.95 -2.29
C TYR A 135 26.50 7.52 -3.71
N GLU A 136 27.40 6.88 -4.45
CA GLU A 136 27.11 6.40 -5.81
C GLU A 136 26.01 5.33 -5.80
N ALA A 137 26.05 4.43 -4.81
CA ALA A 137 25.04 3.39 -4.65
C ALA A 137 23.67 3.97 -4.24
N PHE A 138 23.68 4.99 -3.38
CA PHE A 138 22.49 5.74 -2.99
C PHE A 138 21.84 6.44 -4.20
N ASP A 139 22.62 7.16 -5.02
CA ASP A 139 22.10 7.88 -6.17
C ASP A 139 21.47 6.91 -7.19
N LYS A 140 22.13 5.77 -7.48
CA LYS A 140 21.54 4.68 -8.30
C LYS A 140 20.28 4.07 -7.69
N ALA A 141 20.18 4.01 -6.37
CA ALA A 141 18.95 3.56 -5.71
C ALA A 141 17.81 4.58 -5.90
N MET A 142 18.10 5.87 -5.81
CA MET A 142 17.11 6.94 -6.01
C MET A 142 16.59 6.99 -7.45
N GLU A 143 17.46 6.85 -8.45
CA GLU A 143 17.06 6.77 -9.87
C GLU A 143 16.08 5.62 -10.12
N ARG A 144 16.36 4.44 -9.55
CA ARG A 144 15.46 3.28 -9.64
C ARG A 144 14.12 3.52 -8.97
N ILE A 145 14.10 4.23 -7.83
CA ILE A 145 12.85 4.60 -7.14
C ILE A 145 12.05 5.58 -7.99
N GLN A 146 12.70 6.62 -8.52
CA GLN A 146 12.07 7.62 -9.38
C GLN A 146 11.47 6.99 -10.65
N ALA A 147 12.22 6.10 -11.31
CA ALA A 147 11.75 5.37 -12.48
C ALA A 147 10.48 4.54 -12.19
N ARG A 148 10.37 3.95 -10.99
CA ARG A 148 9.17 3.21 -10.56
C ARG A 148 7.99 4.11 -10.26
N ILE A 149 8.22 5.27 -9.66
CA ILE A 149 7.16 6.26 -9.40
C ILE A 149 6.59 6.76 -10.73
N ASN A 150 7.46 7.08 -11.70
CA ASN A 150 7.04 7.54 -13.01
C ASN A 150 6.24 6.46 -13.76
N LYS A 151 6.65 5.19 -13.69
CA LYS A 151 5.91 4.07 -14.30
C LYS A 151 4.52 3.80 -13.72
N LYS A 152 4.21 4.31 -12.52
CA LYS A 152 2.88 4.15 -11.88
C LYS A 152 1.92 5.28 -12.22
N LYS A 153 2.40 6.36 -12.82
CA LYS A 153 1.59 7.52 -13.25
C LYS A 153 1.07 7.40 -14.70
N PHE A 154 1.45 6.34 -15.41
CA PHE A 154 0.97 5.94 -16.74
C PHE A 154 0.43 4.52 -16.67
#